data_AF-D2H831-F1
#
_entry.id   AF-D2H831-F1
#
_cell.length_a   1.000
_cell.length_b   1.000
_cell.length_c   1.000
_cell.angle_alpha   90.00
_cell.angle_beta   90.00
_cell.angle_gamma   90.00
#
_symmetry.space_group_name_H-M   'P 1'
#
loop_
_entity.id
_entity.type
_entity.pdbx_description
1 polymer ?
#
loop_
_entity_poly.entity_id
_entity_poly.type
_entity_poly.pdbx_seq_one_letter_code
_entity_poly.pdbx_strand_id
1 'polypeptide(L)'
;ILPRTEKMVMTVLAVFVLGVNYLPCAGFPVYDYDSSSLREALRASVAKVNSQSLSPYLFRAFRSSLKRVNVLDQDSLNMDLEFGIRETTCRRDSGEDPDSCDFQRGYYV
;
A
#
# COMPACT_ATOMS: atom_id res chain seq x y z
N ILE A 1 -62.25 4.92 8.88
CA ILE A 1 -61.54 4.39 10.07
C ILE A 1 -60.84 3.12 9.62
N LEU A 2 -59.52 3.17 9.42
CA LEU A 2 -58.76 2.01 8.96
C LEU A 2 -58.79 0.92 10.06
N PRO A 3 -59.17 -0.34 9.77
CA PRO A 3 -59.13 -1.43 10.73
C PRO A 3 -57.77 -1.57 11.40
N ARG A 4 -57.78 -1.96 12.68
CA ARG A 4 -56.61 -2.01 13.57
C ARG A 4 -55.43 -2.81 12.98
N THR A 5 -55.74 -3.84 12.20
CA THR A 5 -54.79 -4.70 11.49
C THR A 5 -54.06 -3.98 10.36
N GLU A 6 -54.77 -3.20 9.53
CA GLU A 6 -54.16 -2.44 8.43
C GLU A 6 -53.20 -1.35 8.93
N LYS A 7 -53.55 -0.70 10.05
CA LYS A 7 -52.63 0.27 10.69
C LYS A 7 -51.35 -0.41 11.19
N MET A 8 -51.48 -1.58 11.80
CA MET A 8 -50.33 -2.33 12.32
C MET A 8 -49.41 -2.80 11.17
N VAL A 9 -49.99 -3.30 10.08
CA VAL A 9 -49.24 -3.68 8.86
C VAL A 9 -48.51 -2.48 8.27
N MET A 10 -49.18 -1.32 8.19
CA MET A 10 -48.56 -0.11 7.66
C MET A 10 -47.42 0.41 8.51
N THR A 11 -47.54 0.34 9.84
CA THR A 11 -46.46 0.70 10.76
C THR A 11 -45.26 -0.24 10.62
N VAL A 12 -45.50 -1.55 10.51
CA VAL A 12 -44.43 -2.54 10.33
C VAL A 12 -43.69 -2.31 9.01
N LEU A 13 -44.42 -2.06 7.91
CA LEU A 13 -43.81 -1.75 6.61
C LEU A 13 -43.01 -0.45 6.65
N ALA A 14 -43.52 0.60 7.31
CA ALA A 14 -42.80 1.86 7.45
C ALA A 14 -41.50 1.71 8.24
N VAL A 15 -41.52 0.94 9.35
CA VAL A 15 -40.31 0.66 10.14
C VAL A 15 -39.30 -0.15 9.33
N PHE A 16 -39.77 -1.12 8.54
CA PHE A 16 -38.88 -1.91 7.69
C PHE A 16 -38.21 -1.04 6.63
N VAL A 17 -38.98 -0.22 5.90
CA VAL A 17 -38.47 0.72 4.89
C VAL A 17 -37.48 1.70 5.51
N LEU A 18 -37.80 2.29 6.66
CA LEU A 18 -36.89 3.22 7.35
C LEU A 18 -35.63 2.51 7.87
N GLY A 19 -35.75 1.26 8.32
CA GLY A 19 -34.63 0.45 8.82
C GLY A 19 -33.66 -0.03 7.74
N VAL A 20 -34.16 -0.43 6.56
CA VAL A 20 -33.28 -0.86 5.45
C VAL A 20 -32.53 0.29 4.77
N ASN A 21 -32.97 1.53 4.96
CA ASN A 21 -32.22 2.71 4.51
C ASN A 21 -31.02 3.06 5.41
N TYR A 22 -30.90 2.40 6.58
CA TYR A 22 -29.69 2.41 7.41
C TYR A 22 -28.74 1.27 7.03
N LEU A 23 -28.74 0.84 5.77
CA LEU A 23 -27.68 -0.03 5.27
C LEU A 23 -26.36 0.74 5.47
N PRO A 24 -25.44 0.29 6.34
CA PRO A 24 -24.17 0.96 6.46
C PRO A 24 -23.57 0.90 5.05
N CYS A 25 -23.24 2.08 4.50
CA CYS A 25 -22.53 2.15 3.24
C CYS A 25 -21.43 1.09 3.30
N ALA A 26 -21.46 0.12 2.38
CA ALA A 26 -20.40 -0.86 2.26
C ALA A 26 -19.16 -0.09 1.83
N GLY A 27 -18.48 0.51 2.80
CA GLY A 27 -17.21 1.17 2.60
C GLY A 27 -16.27 0.10 2.11
N PHE A 28 -15.72 0.28 0.91
CA PHE A 28 -14.57 -0.51 0.52
C PHE A 28 -13.52 -0.35 1.61
N PRO A 29 -13.00 -1.44 2.19
CA PRO A 29 -11.92 -1.33 3.15
C PRO A 29 -10.76 -0.62 2.45
N VAL A 30 -10.49 0.61 2.86
CA VAL A 30 -9.22 1.26 2.57
C VAL A 30 -8.22 0.54 3.48
N TYR A 31 -7.58 -0.49 2.93
CA TYR A 31 -6.51 -1.18 3.64
C TYR A 31 -5.37 -0.19 3.87
N ASP A 32 -5.16 0.18 5.13
CA ASP A 32 -3.96 0.85 5.57
C ASP A 32 -2.85 -0.21 5.57
N TYR A 33 -2.22 -0.41 4.42
CA TYR A 33 -1.11 -1.35 4.29
C TYR A 33 0.02 -0.88 5.19
N ASP A 34 0.53 -1.77 6.04
CA ASP A 34 1.56 -1.40 6.99
C ASP A 34 2.77 -0.82 6.26
N SER A 35 3.07 0.44 6.60
CA SER A 35 4.24 1.17 6.14
C SER A 35 5.54 0.37 6.33
N SER A 36 5.59 -0.55 7.30
CA SER A 36 6.72 -1.44 7.55
C SER A 36 6.94 -2.43 6.40
N SER A 37 5.90 -3.13 5.95
CA SER A 37 5.96 -4.11 4.87
C SER A 37 6.34 -3.47 3.54
N LEU A 38 5.81 -2.26 3.28
CA LEU A 38 6.18 -1.48 2.10
C LEU A 38 7.67 -1.11 2.11
N ARG A 39 8.19 -0.70 3.27
CA ARG A 39 9.62 -0.35 3.43
C ARG A 39 10.51 -1.58 3.25
N GLU A 40 10.11 -2.74 3.78
CA GLU A 40 10.84 -4.00 3.61
C GLU A 40 10.86 -4.46 2.15
N ALA A 41 9.71 -4.43 1.48
CA ALA A 41 9.60 -4.76 0.06
C ALA A 41 10.47 -3.82 -0.80
N LEU A 42 10.50 -2.53 -0.48
CA LEU A 42 11.36 -1.57 -1.16
C LEU A 42 12.85 -1.88 -0.91
N ARG A 43 13.24 -2.17 0.34
CA ARG A 43 14.63 -2.55 0.68
C ARG A 43 15.07 -3.81 -0.04
N ALA A 44 14.23 -4.84 -0.08
CA ALA A 44 14.50 -6.08 -0.82
C ALA A 44 14.66 -5.81 -2.32
N SER A 45 13.81 -4.96 -2.89
CA SER A 45 13.89 -4.57 -4.30
C SER A 45 15.19 -3.82 -4.63
N VAL A 46 15.61 -2.87 -3.78
CA VAL A 46 16.89 -2.15 -3.94
C VAL A 46 18.08 -3.10 -3.76
N ALA A 47 18.03 -4.00 -2.79
CA ALA A 47 19.08 -5.02 -2.60
C ALA A 47 19.22 -5.92 -3.84
N LYS A 48 18.10 -6.29 -4.47
CA LYS A 48 18.11 -7.07 -5.71
C LYS A 48 18.80 -6.31 -6.85
N VAL A 49 18.48 -5.02 -7.03
CA VAL A 49 19.15 -4.16 -8.01
C VAL A 49 20.65 -4.09 -7.74
N ASN A 50 21.07 -3.86 -6.50
CA ASN A 50 22.49 -3.81 -6.12
C ASN A 50 23.23 -5.13 -6.36
N SER A 51 22.56 -6.28 -6.18
CA SER A 51 23.16 -7.59 -6.46
C SER A 51 23.36 -7.87 -7.95
N GLN A 52 22.59 -7.22 -8.83
CA GLN A 52 22.61 -7.45 -10.28
C GLN A 52 23.32 -6.34 -11.05
N SER A 53 23.51 -5.18 -10.44
CA SER A 53 24.17 -4.04 -11.07
C SER A 53 25.69 -4.24 -11.18
N LEU A 54 26.26 -3.69 -12.26
CA LEU A 54 27.71 -3.66 -12.49
C LEU A 54 28.38 -2.43 -11.87
N SER A 55 27.61 -1.46 -11.34
CA SER A 55 28.17 -0.23 -10.77
C SER A 55 29.06 -0.50 -9.55
N PRO A 56 30.24 0.11 -9.43
CA PRO A 56 31.08 -0.04 -8.23
C PRO A 56 30.45 0.59 -6.98
N TYR A 57 29.36 1.34 -7.12
CA TYR A 57 28.66 2.01 -6.02
C TYR A 57 27.31 1.37 -5.73
N LEU A 58 26.83 1.54 -4.49
CA LEU A 58 25.49 1.14 -4.09
C LEU A 58 24.45 2.11 -4.67
N PHE A 59 23.30 1.58 -5.03
CA PHE A 59 22.08 2.33 -5.34
C PHE A 59 21.20 2.43 -4.11
N ARG A 60 20.54 3.58 -3.96
CA ARG A 60 19.46 3.81 -3.00
C ARG A 60 18.21 4.33 -3.72
N ALA A 61 17.04 3.98 -3.21
CA ALA A 61 15.78 4.56 -3.65
C ALA A 61 15.64 6.01 -3.15
N PHE A 62 15.28 6.94 -4.04
CA PHE A 62 15.03 8.35 -3.67
C PHE A 62 13.54 8.72 -3.70
N ARG A 63 12.74 7.96 -4.44
CA ARG A 63 11.28 8.06 -4.49
C ARG A 63 10.69 6.67 -4.62
N SER A 64 9.54 6.45 -4.01
CA SER A 64 8.77 5.22 -4.19
C SER A 64 7.28 5.54 -4.15
N SER A 65 6.49 4.72 -4.85
CA SER A 65 5.03 4.78 -4.85
C SER A 65 4.47 3.36 -4.97
N LEU A 66 3.41 3.10 -4.21
CA LEU A 66 2.66 1.86 -4.29
C LEU A 66 1.64 1.98 -5.43
N LYS A 67 1.74 1.11 -6.44
CA LYS A 67 0.80 1.10 -7.57
C LYS A 67 -0.37 0.16 -7.34
N ARG A 68 -0.09 -1.00 -6.74
CA ARG A 68 -1.10 -2.03 -6.51
C ARG A 68 -0.69 -2.90 -5.35
N VAL A 69 -1.68 -3.40 -4.62
CA VAL A 69 -1.51 -4.52 -3.71
C VAL A 69 -2.57 -5.54 -4.01
N ASN A 70 -2.15 -6.79 -4.18
CA ASN A 70 -3.03 -7.93 -4.33
C ASN A 70 -2.87 -8.81 -3.09
N VAL A 71 -3.92 -8.88 -2.28
CA VAL A 71 -3.96 -9.85 -1.18
C VAL A 71 -4.15 -11.24 -1.80
N LEU A 72 -3.19 -12.13 -1.57
CA LEU A 72 -3.20 -13.48 -2.09
C LEU A 72 -3.89 -14.43 -1.10
N ASP A 73 -3.59 -14.27 0.19
CA ASP A 73 -4.17 -15.03 1.30
C ASP A 73 -4.14 -14.20 2.60
N GLN A 74 -4.66 -14.75 3.70
CA GLN A 74 -4.73 -14.10 5.00
C GLN A 74 -3.39 -13.51 5.48
N ASP A 75 -2.27 -14.17 5.16
CA ASP A 75 -0.91 -13.74 5.55
C ASP A 75 0.02 -13.45 4.36
N SER A 76 -0.49 -13.44 3.12
CA SER A 76 0.34 -13.22 1.94
C SER A 76 -0.25 -12.18 1.00
N LEU A 77 0.63 -11.32 0.51
CA LEU A 77 0.27 -10.21 -0.37
C LEU A 77 1.37 -10.01 -1.41
N ASN A 78 0.97 -9.55 -2.59
CA ASN A 78 1.86 -9.10 -3.64
C ASN A 78 1.76 -7.58 -3.77
N MET A 79 2.88 -6.88 -3.71
CA MET A 79 2.95 -5.43 -3.85
C MET A 79 3.64 -5.05 -5.17
N ASP A 80 2.97 -4.25 -5.98
CA ASP A 80 3.57 -3.62 -7.15
C ASP A 80 4.07 -2.23 -6.76
N LEU A 81 5.39 -2.10 -6.65
CA LEU A 81 6.08 -0.86 -6.30
C LEU A 81 6.71 -0.22 -7.54
N GLU A 82 6.54 1.09 -7.69
CA GLU A 82 7.31 1.90 -8.63
C GLU A 82 8.25 2.80 -7.84
N PHE A 83 9.55 2.65 -8.05
CA PHE A 83 10.56 3.42 -7.33
C PHE A 83 11.68 3.90 -8.26
N GLY A 84 12.24 5.06 -7.92
CA GLY A 84 13.41 5.62 -8.59
C GLY A 84 14.67 5.32 -7.77
N ILE A 85 15.71 4.84 -8.44
CA ILE A 85 17.02 4.57 -7.85
C ILE A 85 18.06 5.61 -8.29
N ARG A 86 19.06 5.84 -7.45
CA ARG A 86 20.21 6.68 -7.76
C ARG A 86 21.47 6.12 -7.09
N GLU A 87 22.61 6.30 -7.74
CA GLU A 87 23.91 5.91 -7.18
C GLU A 87 24.26 6.75 -5.94
N THR A 88 24.91 6.08 -5.01
CA THR A 88 25.40 6.64 -3.76
C THR A 88 26.92 6.74 -3.76
N THR A 89 27.45 7.38 -2.74
CA THR A 89 28.90 7.51 -2.51
C THR A 89 29.52 6.23 -1.95
N CYS A 90 28.72 5.34 -1.37
CA CYS A 90 29.18 4.08 -0.81
C CYS A 90 29.56 3.07 -1.89
N ARG A 91 30.68 2.38 -1.68
CA ARG A 91 31.09 1.29 -2.57
C ARG A 91 30.28 0.03 -2.33
N ARG A 92 30.09 -0.77 -3.37
CA ARG A 92 29.31 -2.02 -3.30
C ARG A 92 29.90 -3.05 -2.32
N ASP A 93 31.23 -3.06 -2.20
CA ASP A 93 32.00 -3.97 -1.35
C ASP A 93 32.18 -3.48 0.09
N SER A 94 31.62 -2.31 0.44
CA SER A 94 31.75 -1.72 1.78
C SER A 94 30.95 -2.44 2.87
N GLY A 95 29.88 -3.15 2.50
CA GLY A 95 28.93 -3.74 3.45
C GLY A 95 28.03 -2.71 4.15
N GLU A 96 28.04 -1.44 3.73
CA GLU A 96 27.18 -0.39 4.28
C GLU A 96 25.72 -0.56 3.87
N ASP A 97 24.80 -0.08 4.72
CA ASP A 97 23.38 0.00 4.40
C ASP A 97 23.18 1.14 3.38
N PRO A 98 22.64 0.88 2.18
CA PRO A 98 22.34 1.93 1.20
C PRO A 98 21.59 3.12 1.79
N ASP A 99 20.70 2.91 2.77
CA ASP A 99 19.90 3.96 3.42
C ASP A 99 20.75 4.98 4.19
N SER A 100 21.94 4.59 4.66
CA SER A 100 22.90 5.48 5.33
C SER A 100 23.80 6.26 4.37
N CYS A 101 23.74 5.95 3.08
CA CYS A 101 24.64 6.49 2.07
C CYS A 101 24.11 7.77 1.43
N ASP A 102 24.98 8.78 1.34
CA ASP A 102 24.71 9.98 0.57
C ASP A 102 24.66 9.68 -0.92
N PHE A 103 23.74 10.32 -1.64
CA PHE A 103 23.73 10.26 -3.09
C PHE A 103 24.99 10.89 -3.67
N GLN A 104 25.46 10.36 -4.80
CA GLN A 104 26.52 11.06 -5.53
C GLN A 104 26.04 12.45 -5.95
N ARG A 105 26.98 13.40 -6.01
CA ARG A 105 26.71 14.75 -6.51
C ARG A 105 26.89 14.73 -8.02
N GLY A 106 25.80 15.00 -8.75
CA GLY A 106 25.77 15.02 -10.21
C GLY A 106 24.47 15.59 -10.73
N TYR A 107 24.41 15.91 -12.02
CA TYR A 107 23.16 16.30 -12.67
C TYR A 107 22.36 15.03 -12.97
N TYR A 108 21.23 14.88 -12.28
CA TYR A 108 20.26 13.81 -12.52
C TYR A 108 19.02 14.48 -13.09
N VAL A 109 18.74 14.24 -14.38
CA VAL A 109 17.51 14.69 -15.07
C VAL A 109 16.36 13.74 -14.84
#